data_AF-G7UQ76-F1
#
_entry.id   AF-G7UQ76-F1
#
_cell.length_a   1.000
_cell.length_b   1.000
_cell.length_c   1.000
_cell.angle_alpha   90.00
_cell.angle_beta   90.00
_cell.angle_gamma   90.00
#
_symmetry.space_group_name_H-M   'P 1'
#
loop_
_entity.id
_entity.type
_entity.pdbx_description
1 polymer ?
#
loop_
_entity_poly.entity_id
_entity_poly.type
_entity_poly.pdbx_seq_one_letter_code
_entity_poly.pdbx_strand_id
1 'polypeptide(L)'
;MTPRGRFNLVMGLLVAGALGFAGWRWRQQAQEAAAVSAQIAARAVQAGAHAEGKTPGGANEARGLPFGAPSMPLPLPPWGQPLGANLALVRVRADAGDARAACRLGVELALCGQSGANHAPHIEAARRLALQQGQSPAQADAAADTARGQLVQRNQDPARYCEGMDRSLRGQAGAYLRKAALAGNRDALLRYAQGAFFGQAGSDQDQYRYLHDPAFGHWYREAVPMLQRALRAGDPMAAQLLADAYADDRTPLDALLPDDPVQAYSYRLLLSWLRGEPAPDAGALDPRQRADAEQQAQRLYRESFGSRPVPGGVPRALALQPDDPTTAPCQ
;
A
#
# COMPACT_ATOMS: atom_id res chain seq x y z
N MET A 1 -55.12 10.50 -25.57
CA MET A 1 -53.86 10.40 -24.80
C MET A 1 -53.32 11.81 -24.59
N THR A 2 -53.16 12.26 -23.35
CA THR A 2 -52.68 13.62 -23.08
C THR A 2 -51.18 13.74 -23.38
N PRO A 3 -50.67 14.92 -23.76
CA PRO A 3 -49.24 15.12 -24.05
C PRO A 3 -48.32 14.69 -22.89
N ARG A 4 -48.77 14.79 -21.63
CA ARG A 4 -48.06 14.28 -20.45
C ARG A 4 -47.90 12.74 -20.45
N GLY A 5 -48.91 12.00 -20.91
CA GLY A 5 -48.84 10.54 -20.99
C GLY A 5 -47.81 10.04 -22.01
N ARG A 6 -47.64 10.75 -23.12
CA ARG A 6 -46.63 10.43 -24.14
C ARG A 6 -45.20 10.64 -23.63
N PHE A 7 -44.96 11.71 -22.88
CA PHE A 7 -43.64 12.03 -22.32
C PHE A 7 -43.20 10.98 -21.29
N ASN A 8 -44.07 10.59 -20.36
CA ASN A 8 -43.75 9.60 -19.33
C ASN A 8 -43.43 8.22 -19.93
N LEU A 9 -44.13 7.83 -21.01
CA LEU A 9 -43.87 6.57 -21.69
C LEU A 9 -42.50 6.56 -22.39
N VAL A 10 -42.13 7.66 -23.06
CA VAL A 10 -40.80 7.79 -23.70
C VAL A 10 -39.68 7.77 -22.65
N MET A 11 -39.82 8.50 -21.55
CA MET A 11 -38.82 8.48 -20.47
C MET A 11 -38.70 7.11 -19.81
N GLY A 12 -39.82 6.40 -19.58
CA GLY A 12 -39.79 5.04 -19.04
C GLY A 12 -39.02 4.07 -19.93
N LEU A 13 -39.20 4.15 -21.26
CA LEU A 13 -38.47 3.31 -22.21
C LEU A 13 -36.97 3.63 -22.27
N LEU A 14 -36.58 4.90 -22.17
CA LEU A 14 -35.17 5.29 -22.15
C LEU A 14 -34.45 4.80 -20.88
N VAL A 15 -35.09 4.91 -19.72
CA VAL A 15 -34.53 4.39 -18.45
C VAL A 15 -34.39 2.87 -18.52
N ALA A 16 -35.40 2.14 -19.01
CA ALA A 16 -35.32 0.69 -19.20
C ALA A 16 -34.21 0.30 -20.18
N GLY A 17 -34.05 1.04 -21.28
CA GLY A 17 -32.97 0.84 -22.26
C GLY A 17 -31.57 1.06 -21.66
N ALA A 18 -31.39 2.12 -20.87
CA ALA A 18 -30.11 2.40 -20.20
C ALA A 18 -29.73 1.31 -19.18
N LEU A 19 -30.69 0.85 -18.37
CA LEU A 19 -30.48 -0.24 -17.42
C LEU A 19 -30.18 -1.56 -18.13
N GLY A 20 -30.89 -1.87 -19.22
CA GLY A 20 -30.64 -3.05 -20.05
C GLY A 20 -29.24 -3.04 -20.66
N PHE A 21 -28.80 -1.89 -21.18
CA PHE A 21 -27.46 -1.73 -21.77
C PHE A 21 -26.36 -1.84 -20.72
N ALA A 22 -26.53 -1.23 -19.54
CA ALA A 22 -25.58 -1.33 -18.43
C ALA A 22 -25.42 -2.78 -17.95
N GLY A 23 -26.54 -3.51 -17.78
CA GLY A 23 -26.52 -4.92 -17.40
C GLY A 23 -25.88 -5.83 -18.45
N TRP A 24 -26.14 -5.57 -19.73
CA TRP A 24 -25.50 -6.29 -20.84
C TRP A 24 -23.99 -6.04 -20.87
N ARG A 25 -23.55 -4.78 -20.76
CA ARG A 25 -22.12 -4.42 -20.75
C ARG A 25 -21.38 -5.06 -19.57
N TRP A 26 -21.99 -5.07 -18.38
CA TRP A 26 -21.41 -5.71 -17.20
C TRP A 26 -21.21 -7.22 -17.39
N ARG A 27 -22.20 -7.91 -17.99
CA ARG A 27 -22.05 -9.34 -18.34
C ARG A 27 -20.93 -9.59 -19.34
N GLN A 28 -20.80 -8.74 -20.36
CA GLN A 28 -19.74 -8.90 -21.36
C GLN A 28 -18.35 -8.72 -20.73
N GLN A 29 -18.19 -7.72 -19.87
CA GLN A 29 -16.94 -7.47 -19.16
C GLN A 29 -16.57 -8.61 -18.20
N ALA A 30 -17.55 -9.21 -17.53
CA ALA A 30 -17.34 -10.39 -16.68
C ALA A 30 -16.87 -11.61 -17.50
N GLN A 31 -17.41 -11.81 -18.70
CA GLN A 31 -16.99 -12.92 -19.60
C GLN A 31 -15.56 -12.73 -20.11
N GLU A 32 -15.17 -11.51 -20.48
CA GLU A 32 -13.80 -11.20 -20.91
C GLU A 32 -12.79 -11.42 -19.78
N ALA A 33 -13.10 -10.98 -18.57
CA ALA A 33 -12.25 -11.21 -17.39
C ALA A 33 -12.06 -12.70 -17.07
N ALA A 34 -13.12 -13.50 -17.19
CA ALA A 34 -13.05 -14.95 -17.02
C ALA A 34 -12.19 -15.62 -18.09
N ALA A 35 -12.30 -15.19 -19.35
CA ALA A 35 -11.49 -15.72 -20.46
C ALA A 35 -10.00 -15.44 -20.29
N VAL A 36 -9.62 -14.23 -19.87
CA VAL A 36 -8.22 -13.87 -19.59
C VAL A 36 -7.66 -14.70 -18.43
N SER A 37 -8.44 -14.87 -17.37
CA SER A 37 -8.04 -15.68 -16.21
C SER A 37 -7.80 -17.15 -16.60
N ALA A 38 -8.68 -17.72 -17.44
CA ALA A 38 -8.53 -19.07 -17.95
C ALA A 38 -7.26 -19.23 -18.83
N GLN A 39 -6.93 -18.24 -19.65
CA GLN A 39 -5.70 -18.26 -20.46
C GLN A 39 -4.43 -18.19 -19.60
N ILE A 40 -4.42 -17.39 -18.53
CA ILE A 40 -3.29 -17.32 -17.60
C ILE A 40 -3.10 -18.67 -16.89
N ALA A 41 -4.18 -19.28 -16.41
CA ALA A 41 -4.13 -20.61 -15.79
C ALA A 41 -3.60 -21.68 -16.76
N ALA A 42 -4.07 -21.68 -18.02
CA ALA A 42 -3.60 -22.60 -19.04
C ALA A 42 -2.09 -22.44 -19.34
N ARG A 43 -1.60 -21.20 -19.40
CA ARG A 43 -0.16 -20.93 -19.59
C ARG A 43 0.69 -21.37 -18.40
N ALA A 44 0.19 -21.24 -17.17
CA ALA A 44 0.89 -21.70 -15.98
C ALA A 44 1.05 -23.23 -15.98
N VAL A 45 0.03 -23.98 -16.40
CA VAL A 45 0.10 -25.45 -16.53
C VAL A 45 1.09 -25.85 -17.62
N GLN A 46 1.08 -25.17 -18.78
CA GLN A 46 2.05 -25.44 -19.86
C GLN A 46 3.50 -25.12 -19.46
N ALA A 47 3.72 -24.05 -18.69
CA ALA A 47 5.04 -23.72 -18.16
C ALA A 47 5.56 -24.77 -17.16
N GLY A 48 4.67 -25.34 -16.33
CA GLY A 48 5.00 -26.46 -15.44
C GLY A 48 5.38 -27.73 -16.20
N ALA A 49 4.61 -28.09 -17.24
CA ALA A 49 4.86 -29.29 -18.05
C ALA A 49 6.19 -29.24 -18.82
N HIS A 50 6.66 -28.05 -19.21
CA HIS A 50 7.97 -27.90 -19.86
C HIS A 50 9.16 -27.98 -18.89
N ALA A 51 8.95 -27.79 -17.58
CA ALA A 51 10.02 -27.86 -16.59
C ALA A 51 10.39 -29.30 -16.19
N GLU A 52 9.48 -30.27 -16.33
CA GLU A 52 9.68 -31.67 -15.92
C GLU A 52 10.44 -32.55 -16.93
N GLY A 53 10.65 -32.08 -18.16
CA GLY A 53 11.24 -32.89 -19.25
C GLY A 53 12.76 -32.80 -19.43
N LYS A 54 13.48 -32.02 -18.62
CA LYS A 54 14.92 -31.77 -18.82
C LYS A 54 15.75 -32.27 -17.63
N THR A 55 15.83 -33.58 -17.48
CA THR A 55 16.86 -34.23 -16.66
C THR A 55 18.22 -33.99 -17.33
N PRO A 56 19.14 -33.21 -16.74
CA PRO A 56 20.46 -33.02 -17.31
C PRO A 56 21.34 -34.22 -16.93
N GLY A 57 21.25 -35.27 -17.74
CA GLY A 57 22.26 -36.32 -17.78
C GLY A 57 23.40 -35.86 -18.68
N GLY A 58 24.51 -35.42 -18.11
CA GLY A 58 25.67 -34.98 -18.90
C GLY A 58 26.77 -34.30 -18.08
N ALA A 59 27.60 -35.14 -17.48
CA ALA A 59 29.00 -34.92 -17.10
C ALA A 59 29.56 -33.50 -17.33
N ASN A 60 29.61 -32.70 -16.27
CA ASN A 60 30.64 -31.67 -16.11
C ASN A 60 31.22 -31.81 -14.71
N GLU A 61 32.17 -32.74 -14.63
CA GLU A 61 33.01 -33.01 -13.48
C GLU A 61 34.09 -31.93 -13.39
N ALA A 62 34.17 -31.31 -12.22
CA ALA A 62 35.38 -30.76 -11.62
C ALA A 62 36.13 -29.61 -12.35
N ARG A 63 35.69 -28.38 -12.08
CA ARG A 63 36.56 -27.41 -11.37
C ARG A 63 35.81 -26.86 -10.18
N GLY A 64 35.93 -27.56 -9.05
CA GLY A 64 35.43 -27.14 -7.75
C GLY A 64 36.13 -25.86 -7.29
N LEU A 65 35.60 -24.72 -7.69
CA LEU A 65 35.77 -23.52 -6.88
C LEU A 65 34.91 -23.73 -5.64
N PRO A 66 35.48 -23.69 -4.42
CA PRO A 66 34.69 -23.80 -3.21
C PRO A 66 33.66 -22.67 -3.25
N PHE A 67 32.38 -23.03 -3.31
CA PHE A 67 31.31 -22.13 -2.92
C PHE A 67 31.55 -21.83 -1.45
N GLY A 68 32.36 -20.80 -1.19
CA GLY A 68 32.58 -20.28 0.15
C GLY A 68 31.22 -20.04 0.76
N ALA A 69 31.03 -20.56 1.97
CA ALA A 69 29.78 -20.39 2.71
C ALA A 69 29.37 -18.91 2.62
N PRO A 70 28.09 -18.59 2.35
CA PRO A 70 27.65 -17.21 2.21
C PRO A 70 28.06 -16.47 3.47
N SER A 71 29.05 -15.57 3.33
CA SER A 71 29.52 -14.75 4.43
C SER A 71 28.31 -14.01 4.97
N MET A 72 27.99 -14.24 6.25
CA MET A 72 26.85 -13.61 6.90
C MET A 72 26.92 -12.11 6.62
N PRO A 73 25.90 -11.53 5.97
CA PRO A 73 25.95 -10.13 5.60
C PRO A 73 26.09 -9.31 6.88
N LEU A 74 26.96 -8.29 6.85
CA LEU A 74 27.16 -7.39 7.99
C LEU A 74 25.79 -6.92 8.52
N PRO A 75 25.64 -6.59 9.81
CA PRO A 75 24.39 -5.99 10.29
C PRO A 75 24.09 -4.70 9.50
N LEU A 76 22.81 -4.46 9.20
CA LEU A 76 22.42 -3.15 8.68
C LEU A 76 22.68 -2.11 9.79
N PRO A 77 22.99 -0.85 9.43
CA PRO A 77 23.07 0.22 10.41
C PRO A 77 21.76 0.27 11.24
N PRO A 78 21.77 0.72 12.49
CA PRO A 78 20.53 0.86 13.25
C PRO A 78 19.60 1.90 12.61
N TRP A 79 18.30 1.75 12.87
CA TRP A 79 17.31 2.79 12.59
C TRP A 79 17.60 4.04 13.45
N GLY A 80 17.25 5.23 12.95
CA GLY A 80 17.52 6.51 13.62
C GLY A 80 18.88 7.15 13.26
N GLN A 81 19.80 6.41 12.64
CA GLN A 81 20.96 7.04 12.00
C GLN A 81 20.56 7.69 10.67
N PRO A 82 21.05 8.91 10.36
CA PRO A 82 20.74 9.57 9.09
C PRO A 82 21.05 8.66 7.90
N LEU A 83 20.10 8.52 6.98
CA LEU A 83 20.28 7.68 5.80
C LEU A 83 21.46 8.20 4.96
N GLY A 84 21.69 9.51 4.88
CA GLY A 84 22.80 10.10 4.10
C GLY A 84 24.17 9.48 4.42
N ALA A 85 24.48 9.24 5.70
CA ALA A 85 25.75 8.64 6.12
C ALA A 85 25.87 7.14 5.75
N ASN A 86 24.74 6.47 5.56
CA ASN A 86 24.64 5.03 5.38
C ASN A 86 24.13 4.61 3.99
N LEU A 87 23.80 5.58 3.14
CA LEU A 87 23.04 5.37 1.91
C LEU A 87 23.75 4.40 0.96
N ALA A 88 25.05 4.61 0.74
CA ALA A 88 25.84 3.77 -0.15
C ALA A 88 25.81 2.29 0.27
N LEU A 89 26.04 2.03 1.57
CA LEU A 89 26.02 0.67 2.12
C LEU A 89 24.63 0.02 1.99
N VAL A 90 23.58 0.71 2.42
CA VAL A 90 22.21 0.19 2.38
C VAL A 90 21.78 -0.07 0.94
N ARG A 91 22.09 0.84 0.02
CA ARG A 91 21.75 0.72 -1.40
C ARG A 91 22.46 -0.45 -2.07
N VAL A 92 23.77 -0.61 -1.90
CA VAL A 92 24.51 -1.74 -2.48
C VAL A 92 23.90 -3.07 -2.08
N ARG A 93 23.48 -3.22 -0.81
CA ARG A 93 22.82 -4.44 -0.33
C ARG A 93 21.42 -4.61 -0.89
N ALA A 94 20.62 -3.54 -0.91
CA ALA A 94 19.30 -3.56 -1.51
C ALA A 94 19.37 -3.94 -3.00
N ASP A 95 20.40 -3.47 -3.71
CA ASP A 95 20.66 -3.81 -5.11
C ASP A 95 21.16 -5.24 -5.30
N ALA A 96 21.88 -5.79 -4.31
CA ALA A 96 22.24 -7.20 -4.24
C ALA A 96 21.09 -8.15 -3.85
N GLY A 97 19.87 -7.63 -3.65
CA GLY A 97 18.68 -8.44 -3.33
C GLY A 97 18.45 -8.70 -1.84
N ASP A 98 19.17 -8.01 -0.95
CA ASP A 98 18.89 -8.07 0.49
C ASP A 98 17.52 -7.42 0.79
N ALA A 99 16.55 -8.26 1.15
CA ALA A 99 15.17 -7.85 1.37
C ALA A 99 15.03 -6.83 2.51
N ARG A 100 15.81 -6.96 3.59
CA ARG A 100 15.78 -6.02 4.72
C ARG A 100 16.38 -4.68 4.33
N ALA A 101 17.50 -4.70 3.61
CA ALA A 101 18.13 -3.47 3.11
C ALA A 101 17.22 -2.73 2.13
N ALA A 102 16.57 -3.47 1.20
CA ALA A 102 15.62 -2.90 0.26
C ALA A 102 14.37 -2.34 0.95
N CYS A 103 13.83 -3.05 1.96
CA CYS A 103 12.69 -2.54 2.72
C CYS A 103 13.07 -1.24 3.43
N ARG A 104 14.20 -1.23 4.15
CA ARG A 104 14.68 -0.02 4.82
C ARG A 104 14.85 1.12 3.84
N LEU A 105 15.59 0.93 2.75
CA LEU A 105 15.81 1.98 1.77
C LEU A 105 14.48 2.51 1.21
N GLY A 106 13.55 1.63 0.86
CA GLY A 106 12.23 2.03 0.37
C GLY A 106 11.43 2.88 1.36
N VAL A 107 11.47 2.51 2.65
CA VAL A 107 10.83 3.25 3.74
C VAL A 107 11.43 4.64 3.93
N GLU A 108 12.76 4.71 4.00
CA GLU A 108 13.49 5.96 4.22
C GLU A 108 13.31 6.94 3.05
N LEU A 109 13.31 6.42 1.82
CA LEU A 109 13.03 7.23 0.63
C LEU A 109 11.59 7.75 0.64
N ALA A 110 10.62 6.94 1.05
CA ALA A 110 9.24 7.36 1.20
C ALA A 110 9.05 8.44 2.28
N LEU A 111 9.80 8.36 3.39
CA LEU A 111 9.83 9.41 4.42
C LEU A 111 10.37 10.73 3.84
N CYS A 112 11.48 10.65 3.11
CA CYS A 112 12.13 11.82 2.52
C CYS A 112 11.38 12.43 1.34
N GLY A 113 10.45 11.69 0.72
CA GLY A 113 9.47 12.24 -0.21
C GLY A 113 8.34 12.99 0.51
N GLN A 114 7.84 12.44 1.62
CA GLN A 114 6.74 13.04 2.40
C GLN A 114 7.11 14.34 3.11
N SER A 115 8.33 14.45 3.65
CA SER A 115 8.77 15.66 4.36
C SER A 115 8.73 16.91 3.47
N GLY A 116 9.00 16.77 2.17
CA GLY A 116 8.86 17.88 1.22
C GLY A 116 7.41 18.27 0.95
N ALA A 117 6.52 17.29 0.80
CA ALA A 117 5.13 17.52 0.40
C ALA A 117 4.24 18.00 1.56
N ASN A 118 4.40 17.43 2.76
CA ASN A 118 3.50 17.67 3.89
C ASN A 118 3.72 19.03 4.59
N HIS A 119 4.89 19.67 4.41
CA HIS A 119 5.16 20.95 5.04
C HIS A 119 4.60 22.14 4.25
N ALA A 120 4.49 22.02 2.92
CA ALA A 120 4.05 23.11 2.07
C ALA A 120 2.64 23.64 2.42
N PRO A 121 1.62 22.80 2.69
CA PRO A 121 0.29 23.29 3.08
C PRO A 121 0.28 24.03 4.41
N HIS A 122 1.06 23.60 5.41
CA HIS A 122 1.15 24.28 6.70
C HIS A 122 1.85 25.64 6.58
N ILE A 123 2.92 25.71 5.79
CA ILE A 123 3.65 26.95 5.50
C ILE A 123 2.74 27.93 4.75
N GLU A 124 2.03 27.46 3.72
CA GLU A 124 1.11 28.29 2.94
C GLU A 124 -0.13 28.70 3.74
N ALA A 125 -0.64 27.82 4.62
CA ALA A 125 -1.75 28.17 5.52
C ALA A 125 -1.35 29.29 6.51
N ALA A 126 -0.13 29.25 7.05
CA ALA A 126 0.40 30.31 7.91
C ALA A 126 0.48 31.65 7.16
N ARG A 127 1.00 31.62 5.92
CA ARG A 127 1.05 32.80 5.03
C ARG A 127 -0.36 33.35 4.75
N ARG A 128 -1.29 32.48 4.37
CA ARG A 128 -2.68 32.84 4.05
C ARG A 128 -3.40 33.44 5.24
N LEU A 129 -3.21 32.86 6.42
CA LEU A 129 -3.78 33.37 7.67
C LEU A 129 -3.25 34.77 7.99
N ALA A 130 -1.95 35.01 7.84
CA ALA A 130 -1.35 36.32 8.02
C ALA A 130 -1.94 37.37 7.06
N LEU A 131 -2.09 37.03 5.77
CA LEU A 131 -2.74 37.90 4.80
C LEU A 131 -4.21 38.19 5.15
N GLN A 132 -4.96 37.18 5.59
CA GLN A 132 -6.36 37.35 6.04
C GLN A 132 -6.50 38.25 7.27
N GLN A 133 -5.46 38.35 8.09
CA GLN A 133 -5.38 39.26 9.23
C GLN A 133 -4.93 40.68 8.85
N GLY A 134 -4.81 40.99 7.55
CA GLY A 134 -4.41 42.31 7.05
C GLY A 134 -2.90 42.59 7.19
N GLN A 135 -2.09 41.56 7.44
CA GLN A 135 -0.64 41.71 7.45
C GLN A 135 -0.11 41.98 6.04
N SER A 136 0.98 42.74 5.95
CA SER A 136 1.67 42.98 4.67
C SER A 136 2.23 41.67 4.09
N PRO A 137 2.47 41.59 2.77
CA PRO A 137 3.10 40.41 2.16
C PRO A 137 4.40 39.98 2.83
N ALA A 138 5.27 40.93 3.22
CA ALA A 138 6.51 40.63 3.93
C ALA A 138 6.29 39.99 5.31
N GLN A 139 5.26 40.43 6.04
CA GLN A 139 4.89 39.83 7.33
C GLN A 139 4.29 38.43 7.16
N ALA A 140 3.50 38.22 6.09
CA ALA A 140 2.98 36.91 5.76
C ALA A 140 4.08 35.91 5.35
N ASP A 141 5.08 36.37 4.61
CA ASP A 141 6.26 35.56 4.26
C ASP A 141 7.07 35.22 5.53
N ALA A 142 7.25 36.18 6.45
CA ALA A 142 7.89 35.93 7.75
C ALA A 142 7.10 34.93 8.63
N ALA A 143 5.77 34.95 8.58
CA ALA A 143 4.93 33.96 9.26
C ALA A 143 5.10 32.56 8.64
N ALA A 144 5.20 32.47 7.31
CA ALA A 144 5.49 31.23 6.59
C ALA A 144 6.88 30.66 6.97
N ASP A 145 7.89 31.52 7.04
CA ASP A 145 9.25 31.14 7.48
C ASP A 145 9.28 30.69 8.94
N THR A 146 8.52 31.35 9.81
CA THR A 146 8.35 30.93 11.21
C THR A 146 7.70 29.55 11.30
N ALA A 147 6.61 29.31 10.55
CA ALA A 147 5.95 28.01 10.49
C ALA A 147 6.90 26.92 9.96
N ARG A 148 7.73 27.25 8.96
CA ARG A 148 8.80 26.36 8.48
C ARG A 148 9.79 26.02 9.59
N GLY A 149 10.28 27.02 10.34
CA GLY A 149 11.18 26.82 11.48
C GLY A 149 10.58 25.94 12.59
N GLN A 150 9.29 26.12 12.90
CA GLN A 150 8.58 25.30 13.88
C GLN A 150 8.42 23.84 13.42
N LEU A 151 8.17 23.61 12.14
CA LEU A 151 8.10 22.26 11.57
C LEU A 151 9.48 21.57 11.62
N VAL A 152 10.55 22.30 11.33
CA VAL A 152 11.94 21.81 11.43
C VAL A 152 12.30 21.45 12.88
N GLN A 153 11.91 22.28 13.85
CA GLN A 153 12.16 22.01 15.27
C GLN A 153 11.33 20.85 15.83
N ARG A 154 10.05 20.74 15.44
CA ARG A 154 9.17 19.63 15.89
C ARG A 154 9.57 18.28 15.30
N ASN A 155 10.12 18.26 14.09
CA ASN A 155 10.33 17.02 13.33
C ASN A 155 11.78 16.57 13.22
N GLN A 156 12.69 17.05 14.08
CA GLN A 156 14.13 16.77 13.99
C GLN A 156 14.66 16.95 12.55
N ASP A 157 14.68 18.19 12.06
CA ASP A 157 15.20 18.58 10.72
C ASP A 157 15.21 17.45 9.65
N PRO A 158 14.05 17.13 9.07
CA PRO A 158 13.96 16.16 7.98
C PRO A 158 14.87 16.51 6.80
N ALA A 159 15.26 17.78 6.64
CA ALA A 159 16.20 18.18 5.60
C ALA A 159 17.60 17.64 5.89
N ARG A 160 18.03 17.64 7.16
CA ARG A 160 19.29 17.00 7.60
C ARG A 160 19.21 15.48 7.54
N TYR A 161 18.10 14.88 7.96
CA TYR A 161 17.90 13.43 7.85
C TYR A 161 17.96 12.97 6.38
N CYS A 162 17.40 13.79 5.49
CA CYS A 162 17.32 13.52 4.07
C CYS A 162 18.44 14.17 3.23
N GLU A 163 19.48 14.71 3.88
CA GLU A 163 20.58 15.39 3.21
C GLU A 163 21.33 14.42 2.27
N GLY A 164 21.68 14.90 1.08
CA GLY A 164 22.35 14.10 0.07
C GLY A 164 21.44 13.20 -0.78
N MET A 165 20.12 13.20 -0.55
CA MET A 165 19.16 12.46 -1.38
C MET A 165 18.54 13.33 -2.46
N ASP A 166 18.94 13.08 -3.71
CA ASP A 166 18.33 13.72 -4.86
C ASP A 166 16.85 13.28 -5.06
N ARG A 167 16.12 14.01 -5.89
CA ARG A 167 14.70 13.74 -6.19
C ARG A 167 14.51 12.42 -6.94
N SER A 168 15.45 12.02 -7.80
CA SER A 168 15.36 10.79 -8.58
C SER A 168 15.41 9.57 -7.67
N LEU A 169 16.32 9.56 -6.71
CA LEU A 169 16.45 8.48 -5.74
C LEU A 169 15.23 8.39 -4.84
N ARG A 170 14.70 9.51 -4.35
CA ARG A 170 13.44 9.53 -3.57
C ARG A 170 12.27 8.90 -4.33
N GLY A 171 12.18 9.16 -5.63
CA GLY A 171 11.18 8.52 -6.51
C GLY A 171 11.29 6.99 -6.61
N GLN A 172 12.40 6.38 -6.16
CA GLN A 172 12.60 4.93 -6.19
C GLN A 172 12.03 4.19 -4.96
N ALA A 173 11.39 4.90 -4.01
CA ALA A 173 10.83 4.31 -2.79
C ALA A 173 9.95 3.07 -3.09
N GLY A 174 8.99 3.21 -4.02
CA GLY A 174 8.11 2.12 -4.43
C GLY A 174 8.84 0.92 -5.04
N ALA A 175 9.91 1.16 -5.81
CA ALA A 175 10.69 0.10 -6.44
C ALA A 175 11.45 -0.76 -5.40
N TYR A 176 12.05 -0.13 -4.39
CA TYR A 176 12.73 -0.84 -3.31
C TYR A 176 11.76 -1.56 -2.37
N LEU A 177 10.61 -0.94 -2.04
CA LEU A 177 9.55 -1.62 -1.28
C LEU A 177 9.04 -2.84 -2.04
N ARG A 178 8.78 -2.72 -3.35
CA ARG A 178 8.38 -3.85 -4.21
C ARG A 178 9.43 -4.97 -4.19
N LYS A 179 10.71 -4.62 -4.35
CA LYS A 179 11.82 -5.59 -4.33
C LYS A 179 11.83 -6.39 -3.02
N ALA A 180 11.71 -5.71 -1.90
CA ALA A 180 11.66 -6.35 -0.58
C ALA A 180 10.39 -7.20 -0.37
N ALA A 181 9.24 -6.70 -0.80
CA ALA A 181 7.96 -7.40 -0.71
C ALA A 181 7.96 -8.71 -1.53
N LEU A 182 8.51 -8.66 -2.74
CA LEU A 182 8.68 -9.84 -3.60
C LEU A 182 9.67 -10.85 -3.00
N ALA A 183 10.66 -10.39 -2.26
CA ALA A 183 11.57 -11.23 -1.49
C ALA A 183 10.98 -11.74 -0.15
N GLY A 184 9.69 -11.47 0.11
CA GLY A 184 8.98 -11.99 1.28
C GLY A 184 9.11 -11.17 2.56
N ASN A 185 9.70 -9.96 2.50
CA ASN A 185 9.72 -9.08 3.66
C ASN A 185 8.29 -8.61 4.00
N ARG A 186 7.83 -8.94 5.21
CA ARG A 186 6.45 -8.76 5.65
C ARG A 186 6.05 -7.28 5.76
N ASP A 187 6.89 -6.44 6.35
CA ASP A 187 6.63 -5.00 6.44
C ASP A 187 6.60 -4.34 5.06
N ALA A 188 7.47 -4.77 4.16
CA ALA A 188 7.48 -4.29 2.79
C ALA A 188 6.19 -4.66 2.04
N LEU A 189 5.61 -5.86 2.25
CA LEU A 189 4.31 -6.23 1.66
C LEU A 189 3.23 -5.20 2.03
N LEU A 190 3.12 -4.87 3.31
CA LEU A 190 2.11 -3.94 3.81
C LEU A 190 2.33 -2.53 3.26
N ARG A 191 3.55 -2.01 3.36
CA ARG A 191 3.89 -0.64 2.95
C ARG A 191 3.85 -0.46 1.43
N TYR A 192 4.26 -1.47 0.67
CA TYR A 192 4.12 -1.45 -0.78
C TYR A 192 2.64 -1.41 -1.16
N ALA A 193 1.82 -2.26 -0.55
CA ALA A 193 0.39 -2.33 -0.86
C ALA A 193 -0.35 -1.03 -0.54
N GLN A 194 0.00 -0.33 0.54
CA GLN A 194 -0.59 0.99 0.84
C GLN A 194 -0.39 2.05 -0.26
N GLY A 195 0.66 1.94 -1.08
CA GLY A 195 0.88 2.86 -2.19
C GLY A 195 1.24 4.29 -1.77
N ALA A 196 1.64 4.54 -0.52
CA ALA A 196 1.93 5.89 0.01
C ALA A 196 3.10 6.62 -0.68
N PHE A 197 3.85 5.95 -1.55
CA PHE A 197 4.88 6.52 -2.41
C PHE A 197 4.31 7.16 -3.70
N PHE A 198 3.05 6.88 -4.05
CA PHE A 198 2.33 7.64 -5.07
C PHE A 198 1.83 8.96 -4.48
N GLY A 199 1.84 10.04 -5.26
CA GLY A 199 1.46 11.38 -4.81
C GLY A 199 2.58 12.21 -4.17
N GLN A 200 3.76 11.64 -3.93
CA GLN A 200 4.91 12.39 -3.38
C GLN A 200 5.64 13.27 -4.42
N ALA A 201 5.26 13.17 -5.71
CA ALA A 201 6.05 13.70 -6.83
C ALA A 201 5.59 15.05 -7.40
N GLY A 202 4.53 15.69 -6.89
CA GLY A 202 3.96 16.88 -7.53
C GLY A 202 3.44 17.94 -6.58
N SER A 203 3.56 19.20 -6.99
CA SER A 203 2.67 20.29 -6.55
C SER A 203 1.23 19.98 -6.95
N ASP A 204 0.26 20.69 -6.37
CA ASP A 204 -1.20 20.49 -6.56
C ASP A 204 -1.67 20.35 -8.01
N GLN A 205 -0.88 20.77 -9.00
CA GLN A 205 -1.22 20.70 -10.42
C GLN A 205 -0.99 19.32 -11.08
N ASP A 206 -0.20 18.42 -10.47
CA ASP A 206 0.22 17.13 -11.08
C ASP A 206 -0.20 15.90 -10.27
N GLN A 207 -1.28 16.00 -9.48
CA GLN A 207 -1.71 14.95 -8.54
C GLN A 207 -1.96 13.58 -9.20
N TYR A 208 -2.31 13.54 -10.49
CA TYR A 208 -2.59 12.30 -11.23
C TYR A 208 -1.44 11.78 -12.10
N ARG A 209 -0.27 12.44 -12.07
CA ARG A 209 0.86 12.04 -12.92
C ARG A 209 1.29 10.59 -12.70
N TYR A 210 1.11 10.08 -11.49
CA TYR A 210 1.45 8.69 -11.14
C TYR A 210 0.62 7.67 -11.93
N LEU A 211 -0.57 8.01 -12.43
CA LEU A 211 -1.40 7.11 -13.25
C LEU A 211 -0.73 6.74 -14.58
N HIS A 212 0.22 7.57 -15.05
CA HIS A 212 1.00 7.31 -16.24
C HIS A 212 2.32 6.58 -15.97
N ASP A 213 2.68 6.38 -14.70
CA ASP A 213 3.89 5.66 -14.32
C ASP A 213 3.66 4.14 -14.49
N PRO A 214 4.50 3.40 -15.24
CA PRO A 214 4.42 1.95 -15.31
C PRO A 214 4.43 1.26 -13.94
N ALA A 215 5.08 1.84 -12.93
CA ALA A 215 5.10 1.34 -11.56
C ALA A 215 3.70 1.29 -10.93
N PHE A 216 2.80 2.21 -11.31
CA PHE A 216 1.41 2.18 -10.87
C PHE A 216 0.68 0.94 -11.40
N GLY A 217 0.89 0.60 -12.67
CA GLY A 217 0.32 -0.62 -13.25
C GLY A 217 0.82 -1.90 -12.57
N HIS A 218 2.08 -1.94 -12.12
CA HIS A 218 2.58 -3.03 -11.29
C HIS A 218 1.90 -3.08 -9.94
N TRP A 219 1.87 -1.96 -9.23
CA TRP A 219 1.25 -1.86 -7.91
C TRP A 219 -0.23 -2.25 -7.93
N TYR A 220 -1.00 -1.75 -8.90
CA TYR A 220 -2.43 -2.04 -9.08
C TYR A 220 -2.72 -3.55 -9.10
N ARG A 221 -1.87 -4.34 -9.78
CA ARG A 221 -2.02 -5.79 -9.88
C ARG A 221 -1.49 -6.56 -8.66
N GLU A 222 -0.63 -5.95 -7.86
CA GLU A 222 0.17 -6.62 -6.84
C GLU A 222 -0.28 -6.29 -5.41
N ALA A 223 -0.83 -5.10 -5.16
CA ALA A 223 -1.14 -4.60 -3.82
C ALA A 223 -2.06 -5.54 -3.02
N VAL A 224 -3.23 -5.88 -3.57
CA VAL A 224 -4.21 -6.74 -2.88
C VAL A 224 -3.67 -8.16 -2.67
N PRO A 225 -3.08 -8.85 -3.68
CA PRO A 225 -2.43 -10.14 -3.45
C PRO A 225 -1.31 -10.11 -2.38
N MET A 226 -0.58 -9.00 -2.25
CA MET A 226 0.43 -8.84 -1.20
C MET A 226 -0.19 -8.71 0.19
N LEU A 227 -1.28 -7.94 0.35
CA LEU A 227 -2.02 -7.88 1.62
C LEU A 227 -2.60 -9.25 1.99
N GLN A 228 -3.20 -9.96 1.04
CA GLN A 228 -3.71 -11.31 1.29
C GLN A 228 -2.59 -12.28 1.70
N ARG A 229 -1.39 -12.14 1.14
CA ARG A 229 -0.21 -12.93 1.54
C ARG A 229 0.22 -12.59 2.97
N ALA A 230 0.28 -11.30 3.32
CA ALA A 230 0.60 -10.86 4.67
C ALA A 230 -0.45 -11.35 5.68
N LEU A 231 -1.73 -11.26 5.35
CA LEU A 231 -2.83 -11.76 6.17
C LEU A 231 -2.70 -13.27 6.43
N ARG A 232 -2.50 -14.08 5.39
CA ARG A 232 -2.26 -15.53 5.53
C ARG A 232 -1.03 -15.87 6.36
N ALA A 233 -0.04 -14.98 6.42
CA ALA A 233 1.13 -15.10 7.28
C ALA A 233 0.88 -14.64 8.73
N GLY A 234 -0.38 -14.39 9.10
CA GLY A 234 -0.76 -13.94 10.44
C GLY A 234 -0.40 -12.47 10.69
N ASP A 235 -0.47 -11.61 9.67
CA ASP A 235 -0.33 -10.17 9.86
C ASP A 235 -1.66 -9.48 10.17
N PRO A 236 -1.86 -8.99 11.40
CA PRO A 236 -3.10 -8.32 11.75
C PRO A 236 -3.23 -6.94 11.07
N MET A 237 -2.14 -6.27 10.73
CA MET A 237 -2.18 -5.01 9.98
C MET A 237 -2.74 -5.22 8.58
N ALA A 238 -2.50 -6.38 7.96
CA ALA A 238 -3.10 -6.70 6.67
C ALA A 238 -4.63 -6.73 6.74
N ALA A 239 -5.20 -7.22 7.86
CA ALA A 239 -6.64 -7.19 8.08
C ALA A 239 -7.15 -5.74 8.22
N GLN A 240 -6.42 -4.87 8.92
CA GLN A 240 -6.75 -3.44 9.03
C GLN A 240 -6.77 -2.77 7.66
N LEU A 241 -5.72 -2.91 6.87
CA LEU A 241 -5.64 -2.30 5.55
C LEU A 241 -6.73 -2.80 4.60
N LEU A 242 -7.06 -4.09 4.65
CA LEU A 242 -8.17 -4.63 3.88
C LEU A 242 -9.53 -4.13 4.40
N ALA A 243 -9.69 -3.97 5.71
CA ALA A 243 -10.93 -3.43 6.27
C ALA A 243 -11.19 -2.00 5.82
N ASP A 244 -10.15 -1.16 5.87
CA ASP A 244 -10.21 0.24 5.44
C ASP A 244 -10.47 0.31 3.93
N ALA A 245 -9.76 -0.49 3.14
CA ALA A 245 -9.87 -0.46 1.68
C ALA A 245 -11.22 -0.96 1.12
N TYR A 246 -12.00 -1.71 1.90
CA TYR A 246 -13.38 -2.09 1.52
C TYR A 246 -14.44 -1.12 2.07
N ALA A 247 -14.06 -0.14 2.90
CA ALA A 247 -14.98 0.72 3.64
C ALA A 247 -15.14 2.13 3.06
N ASP A 248 -14.10 2.68 2.43
CA ASP A 248 -14.14 3.97 1.74
C ASP A 248 -13.15 4.02 0.55
N ASP A 249 -13.06 5.17 -0.13
CA ASP A 249 -12.18 5.38 -1.30
C ASP A 249 -11.09 6.46 -1.02
N ARG A 250 -10.63 6.62 0.23
CA ARG A 250 -9.81 7.79 0.61
C ARG A 250 -8.36 7.73 0.18
N THR A 251 -7.78 6.54 0.08
CA THR A 251 -6.40 6.34 -0.38
C THR A 251 -6.37 5.61 -1.71
N PRO A 252 -5.22 5.60 -2.43
CA PRO A 252 -5.11 4.84 -3.67
C PRO A 252 -5.47 3.37 -3.49
N LEU A 253 -5.08 2.75 -2.37
CA LEU A 253 -5.41 1.36 -2.05
C LEU A 253 -6.92 1.19 -1.86
N ASP A 254 -7.58 2.15 -1.23
CA ASP A 254 -9.01 2.02 -0.94
C ASP A 254 -9.82 2.14 -2.25
N ALA A 255 -9.46 3.12 -3.09
CA ALA A 255 -10.02 3.27 -4.44
C ALA A 255 -9.71 2.10 -5.42
N LEU A 256 -8.88 1.13 -5.02
CA LEU A 256 -8.59 -0.07 -5.81
C LEU A 256 -9.68 -1.14 -5.67
N LEU A 257 -10.33 -1.19 -4.50
CA LEU A 257 -11.33 -2.19 -4.16
C LEU A 257 -12.72 -1.54 -4.20
N PRO A 258 -13.74 -2.22 -4.74
CA PRO A 258 -15.09 -1.70 -4.63
C PRO A 258 -15.54 -1.73 -3.16
N ASP A 259 -16.24 -0.69 -2.71
CA ASP A 259 -16.93 -0.68 -1.43
C ASP A 259 -17.74 -1.97 -1.23
N ASP A 260 -17.41 -2.72 -0.18
CA ASP A 260 -18.10 -3.96 0.20
C ASP A 260 -18.27 -3.97 1.72
N PRO A 261 -19.44 -3.56 2.24
CA PRO A 261 -19.65 -3.46 3.68
C PRO A 261 -19.57 -4.82 4.38
N VAL A 262 -19.81 -5.94 3.67
CA VAL A 262 -19.70 -7.30 4.21
C VAL A 262 -18.23 -7.66 4.41
N GLN A 263 -17.38 -7.41 3.41
CA GLN A 263 -15.93 -7.63 3.52
C GLN A 263 -15.31 -6.72 4.59
N ALA A 264 -15.61 -5.42 4.55
CA ALA A 264 -15.15 -4.45 5.54
C ALA A 264 -15.55 -4.85 6.97
N TYR A 265 -16.78 -5.31 7.17
CA TYR A 265 -17.22 -5.82 8.48
C TYR A 265 -16.47 -7.09 8.88
N SER A 266 -16.26 -8.04 7.96
CA SER A 266 -15.53 -9.29 8.28
C SER A 266 -14.10 -9.02 8.79
N TYR A 267 -13.39 -8.08 8.18
CA TYR A 267 -12.03 -7.73 8.62
C TYR A 267 -12.03 -6.93 9.93
N ARG A 268 -13.00 -6.03 10.14
CA ARG A 268 -13.17 -5.32 11.43
C ARG A 268 -13.51 -6.27 12.57
N LEU A 269 -14.36 -7.28 12.32
CA LEU A 269 -14.69 -8.32 13.29
C LEU A 269 -13.48 -9.22 13.60
N LEU A 270 -12.71 -9.60 12.56
CA LEU A 270 -11.44 -10.30 12.76
C LEU A 270 -10.51 -9.50 13.67
N LEU A 271 -10.36 -8.20 13.43
CA LEU A 271 -9.55 -7.31 14.26
C LEU A 271 -10.03 -7.22 15.70
N SER A 272 -11.35 -7.14 15.95
CA SER A 272 -11.87 -7.09 17.31
C SER A 272 -11.52 -8.36 18.09
N TRP A 273 -11.62 -9.54 17.45
CA TRP A 273 -11.17 -10.78 18.09
C TRP A 273 -9.66 -10.83 18.34
N LEU A 274 -8.85 -10.35 17.40
CA LEU A 274 -7.39 -10.27 17.57
C LEU A 274 -6.97 -9.34 18.71
N ARG A 275 -7.78 -8.32 19.02
CA ARG A 275 -7.59 -7.37 20.12
C ARG A 275 -8.28 -7.78 21.43
N GLY A 276 -9.16 -8.79 21.41
CA GLY A 276 -10.01 -9.12 22.55
C GLY A 276 -11.09 -8.07 22.83
N GLU A 277 -11.47 -7.30 21.82
CA GLU A 277 -12.49 -6.24 21.89
C GLU A 277 -13.88 -6.79 21.54
N PRO A 278 -14.96 -6.14 22.00
CA PRO A 278 -16.32 -6.45 21.55
C PRO A 278 -16.46 -6.36 20.03
N ALA A 279 -17.38 -7.14 19.47
CA ALA A 279 -17.68 -7.07 18.04
C ALA A 279 -18.15 -5.65 17.64
N PRO A 280 -17.70 -5.13 16.49
CA PRO A 280 -18.14 -3.82 16.00
C PRO A 280 -19.63 -3.85 15.64
N ASP A 281 -20.24 -2.66 15.59
CA ASP A 281 -21.63 -2.51 15.16
C ASP A 281 -21.82 -3.02 13.72
N ALA A 282 -22.89 -3.80 13.53
CA ALA A 282 -23.29 -4.40 12.26
C ALA A 282 -24.54 -3.73 11.68
N GLY A 283 -24.98 -2.57 12.21
CA GLY A 283 -26.28 -1.97 11.91
C GLY A 283 -26.58 -1.69 10.43
N ALA A 284 -25.56 -1.63 9.57
CA ALA A 284 -25.71 -1.46 8.12
C ALA A 284 -25.92 -2.78 7.35
N LEU A 285 -25.73 -3.94 7.99
CA LEU A 285 -25.83 -5.26 7.37
C LEU A 285 -27.15 -5.94 7.69
N ASP A 286 -27.71 -6.63 6.70
CA ASP A 286 -28.83 -7.54 6.96
C ASP A 286 -28.35 -8.82 7.70
N PRO A 287 -29.26 -9.62 8.28
CA PRO A 287 -28.86 -10.81 9.04
C PRO A 287 -28.06 -11.86 8.25
N ARG A 288 -28.28 -12.00 6.94
CA ARG A 288 -27.54 -12.96 6.10
C ARG A 288 -26.13 -12.45 5.84
N GLN A 289 -26.01 -11.18 5.43
CA GLN A 289 -24.73 -10.51 5.23
C GLN A 289 -23.85 -10.57 6.50
N ARG A 290 -24.46 -10.32 7.66
CA ARG A 290 -23.78 -10.44 8.95
C ARG A 290 -23.28 -11.86 9.20
N ALA A 291 -24.12 -12.88 8.99
CA ALA A 291 -23.73 -14.27 9.18
C ALA A 291 -22.58 -14.69 8.24
N ASP A 292 -22.62 -14.25 6.98
CA ASP A 292 -21.55 -14.51 5.99
C ASP A 292 -20.23 -13.85 6.41
N ALA A 293 -20.28 -12.60 6.88
CA ALA A 293 -19.10 -11.89 7.37
C ALA A 293 -18.53 -12.51 8.66
N GLU A 294 -19.39 -12.96 9.58
CA GLU A 294 -18.99 -13.68 10.79
C GLU A 294 -18.30 -15.02 10.45
N GLN A 295 -18.85 -15.79 9.51
CA GLN A 295 -18.26 -17.03 9.03
C GLN A 295 -16.89 -16.78 8.34
N GLN A 296 -16.80 -15.74 7.51
CA GLN A 296 -15.57 -15.32 6.86
C GLN A 296 -14.49 -14.95 7.88
N ALA A 297 -14.82 -14.08 8.84
CA ALA A 297 -13.91 -13.68 9.91
C ALA A 297 -13.44 -14.91 10.69
N GLN A 298 -14.36 -15.82 11.05
CA GLN A 298 -14.04 -17.01 11.85
C GLN A 298 -13.06 -17.93 11.12
N ARG A 299 -13.25 -18.09 9.82
CA ARG A 299 -12.33 -18.85 8.97
C ARG A 299 -10.93 -18.23 8.97
N LEU A 300 -10.84 -16.92 8.72
CA LEU A 300 -9.57 -16.20 8.74
C LEU A 300 -8.87 -16.26 10.10
N TYR A 301 -9.61 -16.10 11.20
CA TYR A 301 -9.07 -16.17 12.56
C TYR A 301 -8.46 -17.53 12.86
N ARG A 302 -9.11 -18.61 12.40
CA ARG A 302 -8.61 -19.98 12.54
C ARG A 302 -7.40 -20.25 11.65
N GLU A 303 -7.51 -19.95 10.36
CA GLU A 303 -6.50 -20.31 9.36
C GLU A 303 -5.23 -19.46 9.46
N SER A 304 -5.36 -18.15 9.72
CA SER A 304 -4.23 -17.22 9.71
C SER A 304 -3.65 -16.93 11.08
N PHE A 305 -4.44 -17.08 12.16
CA PHE A 305 -4.05 -16.70 13.52
C PHE A 305 -4.18 -17.84 14.55
N GLY A 306 -4.63 -19.03 14.12
CA GLY A 306 -4.76 -20.19 15.01
C GLY A 306 -5.76 -19.98 16.15
N SER A 307 -6.78 -19.16 15.94
CA SER A 307 -7.81 -18.83 16.92
C SER A 307 -7.30 -18.19 18.22
N ARG A 308 -6.19 -17.42 18.15
CA ARG A 308 -5.62 -16.73 19.31
C ARG A 308 -5.53 -15.22 19.08
N PRO A 309 -5.79 -14.40 20.12
CA PRO A 309 -5.50 -12.96 20.07
C PRO A 309 -4.01 -12.70 19.83
N VAL A 310 -3.68 -11.53 19.28
CA VAL A 310 -2.29 -11.14 19.04
C VAL A 310 -1.72 -10.49 20.31
N PRO A 311 -0.64 -11.05 20.91
CA PRO A 311 0.03 -10.42 22.03
C PRO A 311 0.55 -9.03 21.66
N GLY A 312 0.31 -8.03 22.51
CA GLY A 312 0.72 -6.63 22.25
C GLY A 312 -0.28 -5.82 21.39
N GLY A 313 -1.36 -6.45 20.92
CA GLY A 313 -2.41 -5.79 20.14
C GLY A 313 -2.03 -5.58 18.67
N VAL A 314 -2.94 -4.96 17.92
CA VAL A 314 -2.74 -4.62 16.51
C VAL A 314 -2.26 -3.17 16.43
N PRO A 315 -1.11 -2.87 15.82
CA PRO A 315 -0.69 -1.49 15.64
C PRO A 315 -1.77 -0.69 14.91
N ARG A 316 -1.98 0.58 15.29
CA ARG A 316 -3.01 1.44 14.67
C ARG A 316 -2.61 1.97 13.30
N ALA A 317 -1.31 2.00 13.01
CA ALA A 317 -0.78 2.50 11.74
C ALA A 317 0.57 1.85 11.45
N LEU A 318 0.96 1.84 10.17
CA LEU A 318 2.34 1.62 9.74
C LEU A 318 3.22 2.87 9.95
N ALA A 319 2.82 3.73 10.88
CA ALA A 319 3.53 4.96 11.19
C ALA A 319 4.97 4.63 11.57
N LEU A 320 5.89 5.36 10.97
CA LEU A 320 7.30 5.26 11.29
C LEU A 320 7.50 6.07 12.56
N GLN A 321 8.06 5.44 13.59
CA GLN A 321 8.53 6.12 14.79
C GLN A 321 10.05 6.01 14.79
N PRO A 322 10.77 6.97 14.16
CA PRO A 322 12.23 6.88 14.01
C PRO A 322 12.96 6.79 15.36
N ASP A 323 12.34 7.30 16.43
CA ASP A 323 12.89 7.35 17.77
C ASP A 323 12.66 6.06 18.58
N ASP A 324 11.81 5.13 18.12
CA ASP A 324 11.54 3.87 18.82
C ASP A 324 12.14 2.68 18.05
N PRO A 325 13.32 2.17 18.44
CA PRO A 325 13.97 1.06 17.75
C PRO A 325 13.19 -0.26 17.89
N THR A 326 12.26 -0.38 18.83
CA THR A 326 11.39 -1.56 18.94
C THR A 326 10.30 -1.58 17.87
N THR A 327 10.01 -0.42 17.27
CA THR A 327 9.09 -0.26 16.13
C THR A 327 9.82 -0.16 14.79
N ALA A 328 11.14 -0.37 14.79
CA ALA A 328 11.95 -0.38 13.59
C ALA A 328 11.35 -1.34 12.55
N PRO A 329 10.90 -0.85 11.38
CA PRO A 329 10.34 -1.71 10.37
C PRO A 329 11.44 -2.54 9.70
N CYS A 330 11.02 -3.49 8.87
CA CYS A 330 11.88 -4.28 8.00
C CYS A 330 12.80 -5.27 8.74
N GLN A 331 12.36 -5.77 9.89
CA GLN A 331 13.06 -6.83 10.62
C GLN A 331 12.90 -8.21 9.97
#